data_AF-A0A1I1N7N1-F1
#
_entry.id   AF-A0A1I1N7N1-F1
#
_cell.length_a   1.000
_cell.length_b   1.000
_cell.length_c   1.000
_cell.angle_alpha   90.00
_cell.angle_beta   90.00
_cell.angle_gamma   90.00
#
_symmetry.space_group_name_H-M   'P 1'
#
loop_
_entity.id
_entity.type
_entity.pdbx_description
1 polymer ?
#
loop_
_entity_poly.entity_id
_entity_poly.type
_entity_poly.pdbx_seq_one_letter_code
_entity_poly.pdbx_strand_id
1 'polypeptide(L)' 'MARKDEILKSFLNHELLTTKYELQDSEIPATVREALNSDKLIIKAIALIVEGLDGTSPVTDKVLRDQVTQFLNTVSI' A
#
# COMPACT_ATOMS: atom_id res chain seq x y z
N MET A 1 4.74 -11.78 12.10
CA MET A 1 4.03 -10.64 11.50
C MET A 1 4.33 -9.43 12.37
N ALA A 2 4.71 -8.32 11.74
CA ALA A 2 4.91 -7.05 12.42
C ALA A 2 3.59 -6.29 12.53
N ARG A 3 3.50 -5.32 13.44
CA ARG A 3 2.32 -4.43 13.59
C ARG A 3 1.89 -3.80 12.26
N LYS A 4 2.85 -3.43 11.41
CA LYS A 4 2.60 -2.91 10.07
C LYS A 4 1.90 -3.91 9.14
N ASP A 5 2.15 -5.22 9.28
CA ASP A 5 1.45 -6.24 8.48
C ASP A 5 -0.03 -6.32 8.88
N GLU A 6 -0.36 -6.09 10.16
CA GLU A 6 -1.75 -6.03 10.62
C GLU A 6 -2.47 -4.79 10.10
N ILE A 7 -1.80 -3.63 10.14
CA ILE A 7 -2.31 -2.38 9.56
C ILE A 7 -2.56 -2.55 8.07
N LEU A 8 -1.60 -3.11 7.33
CA LEU A 8 -1.73 -3.42 5.91
C LEU A 8 -2.97 -4.28 5.63
N LYS A 9 -3.15 -5.38 6.38
CA LYS A 9 -4.31 -6.26 6.22
C LYS A 9 -5.63 -5.53 6.43
N SER A 10 -5.69 -4.58 7.37
CA SER A 10 -6.89 -3.75 7.57
C SER A 10 -7.24 -2.92 6.34
N PHE A 11 -6.25 -2.40 5.62
CA PHE A 11 -6.49 -1.66 4.37
C PHE A 11 -6.81 -2.59 3.19
N LEU A 12 -6.16 -3.75 3.13
CA LEU A 12 -6.33 -4.71 2.04
C LEU A 12 -7.64 -5.50 2.10
N ASN A 13 -8.33 -5.49 3.24
CA ASN A 13 -9.66 -6.12 3.39
C ASN A 13 -10.83 -5.23 2.91
N HIS A 14 -10.54 -4.12 2.22
CA HIS A 14 -11.57 -3.18 1.79
C HIS A 14 -12.25 -3.64 0.48
N GLU A 15 -13.58 -3.64 0.44
CA GLU A 15 -14.39 -4.11 -0.70
C GLU A 15 -14.07 -3.43 -2.05
N LEU A 16 -13.62 -2.18 -2.01
CA LEU A 16 -13.17 -1.43 -3.20
C LEU A 16 -12.01 -2.10 -3.93
N LEU A 17 -11.15 -2.86 -3.24
CA LEU A 17 -10.05 -3.57 -3.86
C LEU A 17 -10.54 -4.70 -4.76
N THR A 18 -11.61 -5.38 -4.35
CA THR A 18 -12.26 -6.43 -5.15
C THR A 18 -13.20 -5.83 -6.19
N THR A 19 -13.99 -4.81 -5.83
CA THR A 19 -15.08 -4.30 -6.68
C THR A 19 -14.64 -3.30 -7.75
N LYS A 20 -13.64 -2.47 -7.46
CA LYS A 20 -13.15 -1.42 -8.39
C LYS A 20 -11.83 -1.77 -9.04
N TYR A 21 -10.94 -2.41 -8.28
CA TYR A 21 -9.61 -2.79 -8.78
C TYR A 21 -9.53 -4.26 -9.21
N GLU A 22 -10.64 -5.01 -9.09
CA GLU A 22 -10.79 -6.40 -9.54
C GLU A 22 -9.66 -7.32 -9.03
N LEU A 23 -9.14 -7.03 -7.83
CA LEU A 23 -8.09 -7.83 -7.22
C LEU A 23 -8.64 -9.18 -6.77
N GLN A 24 -7.91 -10.24 -7.11
CA GLN A 24 -8.20 -11.57 -6.61
C GLN A 24 -7.54 -11.80 -5.25
N ASP A 25 -8.11 -12.68 -4.43
CA ASP A 25 -7.57 -13.01 -3.10
C ASP A 25 -6.12 -13.53 -3.17
N SER A 26 -5.75 -14.19 -4.27
CA SER A 26 -4.38 -14.66 -4.54
C SER A 26 -3.38 -13.53 -4.78
N GLU A 27 -3.86 -12.35 -5.14
CA GLU A 27 -3.05 -11.15 -5.40
C GLU A 27 -2.90 -10.30 -4.14
N ILE A 28 -3.61 -10.61 -3.06
CA ILE A 28 -3.57 -9.89 -1.79
C ILE A 28 -2.38 -10.41 -0.96
N PRO A 29 -1.33 -9.59 -0.75
CA PRO A 29 -0.16 -9.97 0.02
C PRO A 29 -0.46 -10.09 1.51
N ALA A 30 0.28 -10.95 2.20
CA ALA A 30 0.14 -11.16 3.63
C ALA A 30 1.06 -10.25 4.47
N THR A 31 2.12 -9.71 3.85
CA THR A 31 3.12 -8.88 4.51
C THR A 31 3.40 -7.58 3.75
N VAL A 32 3.86 -6.54 4.47
CA VAL A 32 4.27 -5.26 3.85
C VAL A 32 5.39 -5.49 2.83
N ARG A 33 6.31 -6.42 3.10
CA ARG A 33 7.40 -6.76 2.17
C ARG A 33 6.88 -7.35 0.85
N GLU A 34 5.90 -8.25 0.91
CA GLU A 34 5.25 -8.78 -0.30
C GLU A 34 4.49 -7.68 -1.04
N ALA A 35 3.78 -6.83 -0.30
CA ALA A 35 2.99 -5.75 -0.86
C ALA A 35 3.85 -4.70 -1.58
N LEU A 36 5.05 -4.38 -1.07
CA LEU A 36 6.01 -3.51 -1.74
C LEU A 36 6.57 -4.10 -3.04
N ASN A 37 6.53 -5.42 -3.19
CA ASN A 37 6.95 -6.12 -4.41
C ASN A 37 5.77 -6.53 -5.30
N SER A 38 4.55 -6.09 -4.99
CA SER A 38 3.37 -6.40 -5.80
C SER A 38 3.42 -5.68 -7.15
N ASP A 39 3.01 -6.39 -8.19
CA ASP A 39 2.79 -5.82 -9.54
C ASP A 39 1.57 -4.90 -9.60
N LYS A 40 0.70 -4.95 -8.58
CA LYS A 40 -0.49 -4.11 -8.48
C LYS A 40 -0.12 -2.79 -7.82
N LEU A 41 -0.19 -1.70 -8.59
CA LEU A 41 0.15 -0.36 -8.11
C LEU A 41 -0.65 0.06 -6.87
N ILE A 42 -1.93 -0.30 -6.77
CA ILE A 42 -2.75 0.04 -5.60
C ILE A 42 -2.25 -0.66 -4.33
N ILE A 43 -1.85 -1.93 -4.43
CA ILE A 43 -1.32 -2.71 -3.31
C ILE A 43 0.03 -2.14 -2.87
N LYS A 44 0.91 -1.85 -3.83
CA LYS A 44 2.22 -1.27 -3.57
C LYS A 44 2.15 0.14 -2.98
N ALA A 45 1.19 0.96 -3.42
CA ALA A 45 0.95 2.28 -2.84
C ALA A 45 0.49 2.19 -1.37
N ILE A 46 -0.45 1.29 -1.06
CA ILE A 46 -0.89 1.04 0.33
C ILE A 46 0.29 0.55 1.17
N ALA A 47 1.14 -0.32 0.63
CA ALA A 47 2.32 -0.82 1.32
C ALA A 47 3.30 0.30 1.68
N LEU A 48 3.57 1.22 0.75
CA LEU A 48 4.43 2.39 0.98
C LEU A 48 3.87 3.31 2.07
N ILE A 49 2.55 3.54 2.06
CA ILE A 49 1.87 4.31 3.12
C ILE A 49 2.11 3.65 4.47
N VAL A 50 1.85 2.34 4.57
CA VAL A 50 1.97 1.59 5.82
C VAL A 50 3.42 1.49 6.29
N GLU A 51 4.38 1.38 5.36
CA GLU A 51 5.82 1.42 5.66
C GLU A 51 6.24 2.79 6.21
N GLY A 52 5.71 3.88 5.66
CA GLY A 52 5.97 5.23 6.13
C GLY A 52 5.42 5.54 7.52
N LEU A 53 4.42 4.79 8.00
CA LEU A 53 3.85 4.96 9.35
C LEU A 53 4.79 4.45 10.47
N ASP A 54 5.72 3.55 10.15
CA ASP A 54 6.60 2.89 11.12
C ASP A 54 7.91 3.70 11.30
N GLY A 55 7.79 4.92 11.82
CA GLY A 55 8.94 5.81 12.01
C GLY A 55 8.58 7.19 12.59
N THR A 56 8.31 7.25 13.90
CA THR A 56 8.51 8.40 14.84
C THR A 56 8.34 9.87 14.38
N SER A 57 7.58 10.16 13.33
CA SER A 57 7.12 11.53 13.02
C SER A 57 5.79 11.44 12.30
N PRO A 58 4.82 12.33 12.60
CA PRO A 58 3.55 12.30 11.92
C PRO A 58 3.81 12.53 10.43
N VAL A 59 3.63 11.48 9.63
CA VAL A 59 3.65 11.61 8.17
C VAL A 59 2.48 12.52 7.84
N THR A 60 2.79 13.79 7.58
CA THR A 60 1.76 14.75 7.21
C THR A 60 1.13 14.32 5.89
N ASP A 61 -0.15 14.62 5.68
CA ASP A 61 -0.89 14.30 4.46
C ASP A 61 -0.15 14.74 3.18
N LYS A 62 0.66 15.80 3.27
CA LYS A 62 1.53 16.27 2.19
C LYS A 62 2.61 15.26 1.83
N VAL A 63 3.39 14.79 2.81
CA VAL A 63 4.45 13.79 2.60
C VAL A 63 3.85 12.51 2.04
N LEU A 64 2.69 12.10 2.57
CA LEU A 64 1.97 10.93 2.09
C LEU A 64 1.53 11.09 0.62
N ARG A 65 0.95 12.23 0.27
CA ARG A 65 0.55 12.54 -1.12
C ARG A 65 1.77 12.57 -2.04
N ASP A 66 2.85 13.23 -1.64
CA ASP A 66 4.06 13.35 -2.45
C ASP A 66 4.66 11.96 -2.75
N GLN A 67 4.71 11.07 -1.75
CA GLN A 67 5.16 9.67 -1.93
C GLN A 67 4.24 8.88 -2.87
N VAL A 68 2.92 8.97 -2.69
CA VAL A 68 1.95 8.29 -3.55
C VAL A 68 2.02 8.84 -4.99
N THR A 69 2.12 10.15 -5.16
CA THR A 69 2.22 10.80 -6.48
C THR A 69 3.53 10.43 -7.18
N GLN A 70 4.66 10.40 -6.48
CA GLN A 70 5.93 9.95 -7.04
C GLN A 70 5.84 8.48 -7.50
N PHE A 71 5.22 7.63 -6.68
CA PHE A 71 5.02 6.23 -7.02
C PHE A 71 4.12 6.04 -8.26
N LEU A 72 3.01 6.78 -8.36
CA LEU A 72 2.11 6.71 -9.50
C LEU A 72 2.71 7.29 -10.79
N ASN A 73 3.53 8.34 -10.70
CA ASN A 73 4.10 9.02 -11.86
C ASN A 73 5.35 8.34 -12.44
N THR A 74 6.07 7.53 -11.64
CA THR A 74 7.27 6.79 -12.11
C THR A 74 6.95 5.60 -13.01
N VAL A 75 5.67 5.28 -13.23
CA VAL A 75 5.18 4.28 -14.21
C VAL A 75 4.87 4.91 -15.57
N SER A 76 5.34 6.13 -15.83
CA SER A 76 5.24 6.74 -17.16
C SER A 76 6.39 6.24 -18.04
N ILE A 77 6.04 5.36 -18.98
CA ILE A 77 6.88 4.84 -20.07
C ILE A 77 7.33 5.97 -20.99
#